data_AF-A0A067FCJ2-F1
#
_entry.id   AF-A0A067FCJ2-F1
#
_cell.length_a   1.000
_cell.length_b   1.000
_cell.length_c   1.000
_cell.angle_alpha   90.00
_cell.angle_beta   90.00
_cell.angle_gamma   90.00
#
_symmetry.space_group_name_H-M   'P 1'
#
loop_
_entity.id
_entity.type
_entity.pdbx_description
1 polymer ?
#
loop_
_entity_poly.entity_id
_entity_poly.type
_entity_poly.pdbx_seq_one_letter_code
_entity_poly.pdbx_strand_id
1 'polypeptide(L)'
;MATIDRYKKACADSSNPGSITEANTQFYQQEATKLRRQIREIQNLNRHILGEALSTLNFKELKNLEARLEKGIGRVRSKKNEMLLAEIEFMEKREIQLQNDNMYLRARISENERAQQERQSESMMQQGGGHVYEPAASQPYDRNFLPVNLLEPNHQYARQDDQPPLQLVIAASTSEICKSLSATLHLSA
;
A
#
# COMPACT_ATOMS: atom_id res chain seq x y z
N MET A 1 74.80 15.13 -20.88
CA MET A 1 73.45 14.57 -21.14
C MET A 1 72.93 13.60 -20.06
N ALA A 2 73.48 13.57 -18.83
CA ALA A 2 73.12 12.54 -17.84
C ALA A 2 71.91 12.88 -16.94
N THR A 3 71.26 14.03 -17.12
CA THR A 3 70.15 14.47 -16.24
C THR A 3 68.81 13.91 -16.70
N ILE A 4 68.57 13.85 -18.02
CA ILE A 4 67.34 13.30 -18.61
C ILE A 4 67.25 11.79 -18.37
N ASP A 5 68.36 11.06 -18.52
CA ASP A 5 68.38 9.61 -18.28
C ASP A 5 68.20 9.27 -16.79
N ARG A 6 68.76 10.08 -15.88
CA ARG A 6 68.51 9.92 -14.44
C ARG A 6 67.08 10.23 -14.05
N TYR A 7 66.45 11.24 -14.67
CA TYR A 7 65.04 11.54 -14.44
C TYR A 7 64.13 10.41 -14.95
N LYS A 8 64.39 9.89 -16.16
CA LYS A 8 63.67 8.73 -16.71
C LYS A 8 63.80 7.48 -15.83
N LYS A 9 64.99 7.23 -15.29
CA LYS A 9 65.23 6.09 -14.40
C LYS A 9 64.53 6.25 -13.04
N ALA A 10 64.57 7.45 -12.45
CA ALA A 10 63.83 7.73 -11.22
C ALA A 10 62.30 7.63 -11.39
N CYS A 11 61.74 7.97 -12.56
CA CYS A 11 60.33 7.75 -12.87
C CYS A 11 59.97 6.27 -13.06
N ALA A 12 60.89 5.46 -13.59
CA ALA A 12 60.69 4.00 -13.69
C ALA A 12 60.82 3.30 -12.33
N ASP A 13 61.67 3.81 -11.44
CA ASP A 13 61.91 3.23 -10.10
C ASP A 13 60.85 3.66 -9.05
N SER A 14 60.11 4.76 -9.27
CA SER A 14 59.20 5.35 -8.26
C SER A 14 57.72 4.95 -8.35
N SER A 15 57.32 4.11 -9.29
CA SER A 15 56.01 3.49 -9.23
C SER A 15 56.03 2.23 -10.08
N ASN A 16 55.73 1.07 -9.49
CA ASN A 16 55.30 -0.09 -10.26
C ASN A 16 53.77 -0.02 -10.37
N PRO A 17 53.20 0.74 -11.33
CA PRO A 17 51.75 0.82 -11.51
C PRO A 17 51.15 -0.56 -11.79
N GLY A 18 51.93 -1.50 -12.32
CA GLY A 18 51.56 -2.91 -12.47
C GLY A 18 51.27 -3.59 -11.13
N SER A 19 52.12 -3.39 -10.12
CA SER A 19 51.92 -3.99 -8.78
C SER A 19 50.74 -3.37 -8.03
N ILE A 20 50.52 -2.05 -8.13
CA ILE A 20 49.35 -1.40 -7.50
C ILE A 20 48.05 -1.82 -8.21
N THR A 21 48.06 -1.90 -9.54
CA THR A 21 46.90 -2.35 -10.33
C THR A 21 46.61 -3.83 -10.10
N GLU A 22 47.63 -4.67 -9.99
CA GLU A 22 47.51 -6.10 -9.67
C GLU A 22 46.99 -6.31 -8.24
N ALA A 23 47.52 -5.59 -7.25
CA ALA A 23 47.03 -5.63 -5.88
C ALA A 23 45.56 -5.17 -5.78
N ASN A 24 45.18 -4.11 -6.50
CA ASN A 24 43.80 -3.66 -6.59
C ASN A 24 42.90 -4.70 -7.27
N THR A 25 43.38 -5.35 -8.34
CA THR A 25 42.64 -6.40 -9.03
C THR A 25 42.38 -7.60 -8.11
N GLN A 26 43.41 -8.04 -7.38
CA GLN A 26 43.28 -9.12 -6.40
C GLN A 26 42.33 -8.74 -5.26
N PHE A 27 42.39 -7.51 -4.76
CA PHE A 27 41.46 -6.99 -3.76
C PHE A 27 40.00 -7.07 -4.23
N TYR A 28 39.70 -6.57 -5.44
CA TYR A 28 38.34 -6.61 -5.97
C TYR A 28 37.87 -8.04 -6.27
N GLN A 29 38.76 -8.94 -6.67
CA GLN A 29 38.42 -10.36 -6.83
C GLN A 29 38.05 -11.03 -5.49
N GLN A 30 38.76 -10.69 -4.42
CA GLN A 30 38.46 -11.19 -3.07
C GLN A 30 37.10 -10.67 -2.58
N GLU A 31 36.85 -9.37 -2.72
CA GLU A 31 35.55 -8.78 -2.34
C GLU A 31 34.40 -9.35 -3.19
N ALA A 32 34.60 -9.54 -4.50
CA ALA A 32 33.62 -10.21 -5.35
C ALA A 32 33.33 -11.65 -4.90
N THR A 33 34.36 -12.40 -4.49
CA THR A 33 34.21 -13.78 -3.98
C THR A 33 33.42 -13.81 -2.68
N LYS A 34 33.70 -12.86 -1.77
CA LYS A 34 33.00 -12.69 -0.50
C LYS A 34 31.52 -12.34 -0.72
N LEU A 35 31.22 -11.40 -1.62
CA LEU A 35 29.84 -11.06 -1.98
C LEU A 35 29.10 -12.25 -2.59
N ARG A 36 29.71 -12.99 -3.51
CA ARG A 36 29.12 -14.22 -4.10
C ARG A 36 28.82 -15.29 -3.06
N ARG A 37 29.64 -15.38 -2.00
CA ARG A 37 29.38 -16.29 -0.88
C ARG A 37 28.17 -15.81 -0.07
N GLN A 38 28.11 -14.53 0.28
CA GLN A 38 26.98 -13.94 1.01
C GLN A 38 25.65 -14.11 0.26
N ILE A 39 25.65 -13.90 -1.07
CA ILE A 39 24.47 -14.14 -1.92
C ILE A 39 24.00 -15.59 -1.79
N ARG A 40 24.93 -16.56 -1.89
CA ARG A 40 24.59 -17.98 -1.76
C ARG A 40 24.05 -18.33 -0.37
N GLU A 41 24.62 -17.75 0.69
CA GLU A 41 24.14 -17.94 2.06
C GLU A 41 22.71 -17.41 2.23
N ILE A 42 22.41 -16.21 1.71
CA ILE A 42 21.06 -15.63 1.73
C ILE A 42 20.08 -16.48 0.92
N GLN A 43 20.46 -16.93 -0.28
CA GLN A 43 19.62 -17.78 -1.11
C GLN A 43 19.30 -19.11 -0.42
N ASN A 44 20.28 -19.74 0.23
CA ASN A 44 20.06 -20.96 1.00
C ASN A 44 19.09 -20.70 2.17
N LEU A 45 19.29 -19.60 2.90
CA LEU A 45 18.39 -19.23 4.00
C LEU A 45 16.95 -19.01 3.51
N ASN A 46 16.75 -18.35 2.36
CA ASN A 46 15.43 -18.17 1.78
C ASN A 46 14.77 -19.51 1.44
N ARG A 47 15.51 -20.45 0.83
CA ARG A 47 14.99 -21.80 0.56
C ARG A 47 14.55 -22.50 1.85
N HIS A 48 15.37 -22.43 2.91
CA HIS A 48 15.00 -22.99 4.20
C HIS A 48 13.74 -22.36 4.80
N ILE A 49 13.62 -21.04 4.77
CA ILE A 49 12.42 -20.31 5.23
C ILE A 49 11.17 -20.71 4.43
N LEU A 50 11.33 -21.00 3.13
CA LEU A 50 10.26 -21.50 2.27
C LEU A 50 9.96 -23.00 2.45
N GLY A 51 10.68 -23.68 3.34
CA GLY A 51 10.49 -25.11 3.60
C GLY A 51 11.22 -26.04 2.61
N GLU A 52 12.14 -25.51 1.81
CA GLU A 52 12.94 -26.26 0.84
C GLU A 52 14.31 -26.66 1.42
N ALA A 53 14.94 -27.67 0.83
CA ALA A 53 16.29 -28.13 1.19
C ALA A 53 16.51 -28.38 2.70
N LEU A 54 15.47 -28.76 3.43
CA LEU A 54 15.52 -28.97 4.89
C LEU A 54 16.41 -30.15 5.30
N SER A 55 16.61 -31.12 4.40
CA SER A 55 17.49 -32.26 4.63
C SER A 55 18.96 -31.88 4.86
N THR A 56 19.36 -30.66 4.49
CA THR A 56 20.72 -30.17 4.74
C THR A 56 20.91 -29.63 6.17
N LEU A 57 19.83 -29.47 6.93
CA LEU A 57 19.85 -28.93 8.29
C LEU A 57 19.88 -30.05 9.32
N ASN A 58 20.66 -29.86 10.38
CA ASN A 58 20.59 -30.74 11.54
C ASN A 58 19.38 -30.38 12.44
N PHE A 59 19.07 -31.24 13.41
CA PHE A 59 17.91 -31.05 14.30
C PHE A 59 17.91 -29.71 15.04
N LYS A 60 19.08 -29.24 15.50
CA LYS A 60 19.20 -27.96 16.22
C LYS A 60 18.91 -26.77 15.30
N GLU A 61 19.41 -26.81 14.07
CA GLU A 61 19.16 -25.79 13.05
C GLU A 61 17.68 -25.77 12.64
N LEU A 62 17.07 -26.95 12.47
CA LEU A 62 15.65 -27.06 12.14
C LEU A 62 14.76 -26.48 13.25
N LYS A 63 15.08 -26.76 14.52
CA LYS A 63 14.40 -26.15 15.67
C LYS A 63 14.57 -24.64 15.73
N ASN A 64 15.74 -24.13 15.36
CA ASN A 64 15.98 -22.69 15.28
C ASN A 64 15.15 -22.05 14.16
N LEU A 65 15.10 -22.69 12.99
CA LEU A 65 14.29 -22.25 11.84
C LEU A 65 12.80 -22.21 12.20
N GLU A 66 12.27 -23.27 12.81
CA GLU A 66 10.89 -23.35 13.29
C GLU A 66 10.56 -22.20 14.25
N ALA A 67 11.41 -21.96 15.27
CA ALA A 67 11.20 -20.88 16.23
C ALA A 67 11.25 -19.48 15.58
N ARG A 68 12.08 -19.30 14.54
CA ARG A 68 12.15 -18.04 13.78
C ARG A 68 10.89 -17.84 12.94
N LEU A 69 10.42 -18.88 12.26
CA LEU A 69 9.19 -18.85 11.46
C LEU A 69 7.98 -18.56 12.35
N GLU A 70 7.84 -19.23 13.49
CA GLU A 70 6.74 -19.01 14.43
C GLU A 70 6.69 -17.54 14.90
N LYS A 71 7.84 -16.97 15.28
CA LYS A 71 7.94 -15.54 15.64
C LYS A 71 7.59 -14.62 14.47
N GLY A 72 8.05 -14.93 13.26
CA GLY A 72 7.76 -14.15 12.06
C GLY A 72 6.26 -14.14 11.73
N ILE A 73 5.64 -15.32 11.71
CA ILE A 73 4.20 -15.50 11.48
C ILE A 73 3.39 -14.79 12.57
N GLY A 74 3.80 -14.91 13.83
CA GLY A 74 3.20 -14.19 14.95
C GLY A 74 3.17 -12.68 14.71
N ARG A 75 4.29 -12.08 14.30
CA ARG A 75 4.37 -10.64 13.96
C ARG A 75 3.46 -10.26 12.80
N VAL A 76 3.43 -11.06 11.73
CA VAL A 76 2.55 -10.83 10.58
C VAL A 76 1.10 -10.86 11.01
N ARG A 77 0.69 -11.86 11.79
CA ARG A 77 -0.69 -11.99 12.29
C ARG A 77 -1.07 -10.81 13.18
N SER A 78 -0.21 -10.44 14.13
CA SER A 78 -0.44 -9.28 15.00
C SER A 78 -0.62 -8.00 14.20
N LYS A 79 0.26 -7.74 13.21
CA LYS A 79 0.13 -6.55 12.38
C LYS A 79 -1.13 -6.56 11.52
N LYS A 80 -1.50 -7.72 10.98
CA LYS A 80 -2.73 -7.89 10.20
C LYS A 80 -3.97 -7.62 11.05
N ASN A 81 -4.01 -8.13 12.28
CA ASN A 81 -5.08 -7.86 13.24
C ASN A 81 -5.15 -6.37 13.61
N GLU A 82 -4.03 -5.74 13.92
CA GLU A 82 -3.95 -4.31 14.24
C GLU A 82 -4.56 -3.46 13.10
N MET A 83 -4.19 -3.76 11.85
CA MET A 83 -4.72 -3.03 10.71
C MET A 83 -6.20 -3.32 10.44
N LEU A 84 -6.65 -4.57 10.61
CA LEU A 84 -8.07 -4.91 10.49
C LEU A 84 -8.92 -4.20 11.54
N LEU A 85 -8.42 -4.06 12.78
CA LEU A 85 -9.12 -3.30 13.82
C LEU A 85 -9.19 -1.81 13.47
N ALA A 86 -8.09 -1.24 12.99
CA ALA A 86 -8.07 0.16 12.52
C ALA A 86 -9.04 0.39 11.34
N GLU A 87 -9.15 -0.59 10.44
CA GLU A 87 -10.09 -0.58 9.32
C GLU A 87 -11.55 -0.57 9.81
N ILE A 88 -11.88 -1.46 10.75
CA ILE A 88 -13.23 -1.55 11.33
C ILE A 88 -13.60 -0.21 12.00
N GLU A 89 -12.71 0.33 12.83
CA GLU A 89 -12.95 1.61 13.51
C GLU A 89 -13.16 2.77 12.50
N PHE A 90 -12.40 2.77 11.41
CA PHE A 90 -12.55 3.75 10.34
C PHE A 90 -13.92 3.61 9.64
N MET A 91 -14.34 2.38 9.32
CA MET A 91 -15.64 2.11 8.71
C MET A 91 -16.81 2.50 9.62
N GLU A 92 -16.74 2.20 10.92
CA GLU A 92 -17.77 2.59 11.90
C GLU A 92 -17.93 4.10 12.00
N LYS A 93 -16.82 4.86 12.06
CA LYS A 93 -16.86 6.33 12.05
C LYS A 93 -17.47 6.87 10.76
N ARG A 94 -17.13 6.27 9.61
CA ARG A 94 -17.66 6.66 8.31
C ARG A 94 -19.15 6.38 8.20
N GLU A 95 -19.62 5.25 8.73
CA GLU A 95 -21.04 4.92 8.79
C GLU A 95 -21.81 5.99 9.58
N ILE A 96 -21.34 6.35 10.78
CA ILE A 96 -21.97 7.37 11.62
C ILE A 96 -22.04 8.72 10.89
N GLN A 97 -20.95 9.14 10.23
CA GLN A 97 -20.92 10.37 9.46
C GLN A 97 -21.98 10.37 8.34
N LEU A 98 -22.03 9.29 7.56
CA LEU A 98 -23.00 9.16 6.47
C LEU A 98 -24.45 9.10 6.98
N GLN A 99 -24.69 8.48 8.14
CA GLN A 99 -26.00 8.47 8.78
C GLN A 99 -26.42 9.90 9.19
N ASN A 100 -25.50 10.69 9.77
CA ASN A 100 -25.74 12.08 10.13
C ASN A 100 -26.05 12.95 8.91
N ASP A 101 -25.25 12.82 7.84
CA ASP A 101 -25.44 13.55 6.58
C ASP A 101 -26.80 13.21 5.95
N ASN A 102 -27.17 11.93 5.91
CA ASN A 102 -28.47 11.49 5.43
C ASN A 102 -29.63 12.04 6.27
N MET A 103 -29.50 12.05 7.59
CA MET A 103 -30.52 12.61 8.48
C MET A 103 -30.72 14.11 8.23
N TYR A 104 -29.62 14.85 8.07
CA TYR A 104 -29.65 16.27 7.72
C TYR A 104 -30.35 16.53 6.38
N LEU A 105 -29.99 15.77 5.34
CA LEU A 105 -30.60 15.90 4.01
C LEU A 105 -32.09 15.59 4.03
N ARG A 106 -32.52 14.55 4.75
CA ARG A 106 -33.93 14.21 4.92
C ARG A 106 -34.71 15.34 5.61
N ALA A 107 -34.13 15.97 6.62
CA ALA A 107 -34.74 17.13 7.29
C ALA A 107 -34.87 18.33 6.34
N ARG A 108 -33.84 18.59 5.52
CA ARG A 108 -33.87 19.66 4.50
C ARG A 108 -34.93 19.41 3.41
N ILE A 109 -35.08 18.16 2.97
CA ILE A 109 -36.12 17.78 1.99
C ILE A 109 -37.50 18.03 2.56
N SER A 110 -37.78 17.54 3.78
CA SER A 110 -39.08 17.72 4.42
C SER A 110 -39.43 19.20 4.64
N GLU A 111 -38.46 20.03 5.01
CA GLU A 111 -38.67 21.48 5.12
C GLU A 111 -38.99 22.12 3.76
N ASN A 112 -38.29 21.72 2.70
CA ASN A 112 -38.52 22.23 1.35
C ASN A 112 -39.90 21.83 0.82
N GLU A 113 -40.32 20.58 1.04
CA GLU A 113 -41.65 20.08 0.67
C GLU A 113 -42.75 20.85 1.39
N ARG A 114 -42.61 21.13 2.69
CA ARG A 114 -43.55 21.97 3.44
C ARG A 114 -43.63 23.39 2.89
N ALA A 115 -42.48 24.02 2.62
CA ALA A 115 -42.44 25.35 2.03
C ALA A 115 -43.05 25.39 0.61
N GLN A 116 -42.92 24.31 -0.17
CA GLN A 116 -43.56 24.19 -1.48
C GLN A 116 -45.09 24.06 -1.37
N GLN A 117 -45.58 23.24 -0.43
CA GLN A 117 -47.02 23.07 -0.16
C GLN A 117 -47.66 24.39 0.30
N GLU A 118 -46.98 25.12 1.19
CA GLU A 118 -47.43 26.45 1.64
C GLU A 118 -47.56 27.42 0.46
N ARG A 119 -46.53 27.53 -0.39
CA ARG A 119 -46.58 28.37 -1.61
C ARG A 119 -47.68 27.95 -2.59
N GLN A 120 -47.92 26.66 -2.77
CA GLN A 120 -49.01 26.18 -3.64
C GLN A 120 -50.39 26.51 -3.06
N SER A 121 -50.56 26.39 -1.74
CA SER A 121 -51.82 26.73 -1.05
C SER A 121 -52.12 28.23 -1.12
N GLU A 122 -51.11 29.10 -0.96
CA GLU A 122 -51.24 30.54 -1.11
C GLU A 122 -51.57 30.93 -2.56
N SER A 123 -50.98 30.25 -3.55
CA SER A 123 -51.29 30.47 -4.97
C SER A 123 -52.73 30.05 -5.34
N MET A 124 -53.27 29.00 -4.71
CA MET A 124 -54.65 28.56 -4.93
C MET A 124 -55.69 29.49 -4.26
N MET A 125 -55.36 30.11 -3.12
CA MET A 125 -56.25 31.12 -2.51
C MET A 125 -56.31 32.45 -3.29
N GLN A 126 -55.37 32.67 -4.22
CA GLN A 126 -55.33 33.88 -5.05
C GLN A 126 -55.93 33.69 -6.45
N GLN A 127 -56.15 32.45 -6.89
CA GLN A 127 -56.81 32.12 -8.16
C GLN A 127 -58.05 31.25 -7.90
N GLY A 128 -59.21 31.91 -7.77
CA GLY A 128 -60.49 31.21 -7.64
C GLY A 128 -60.81 30.41 -8.90
N GLY A 129 -60.85 29.08 -8.78
CA GLY A 129 -61.50 28.21 -9.77
C GLY A 129 -60.79 26.89 -10.06
N GLY A 130 -61.20 25.84 -9.35
CA GLY A 130 -61.31 24.44 -9.78
C GLY A 130 -60.24 23.81 -10.69
N HIS A 131 -59.47 22.88 -10.12
CA HIS A 131 -59.34 21.53 -10.69
C HIS A 131 -58.89 20.56 -9.58
N VAL A 132 -59.60 19.44 -9.46
CA VAL A 132 -59.29 18.33 -8.56
C VAL A 132 -58.10 17.57 -9.14
N TYR A 133 -57.01 17.49 -8.40
CA TYR A 133 -55.96 16.51 -8.63
C TYR A 133 -55.78 15.69 -7.35
N GLU A 134 -56.00 14.39 -7.49
CA GLU A 134 -55.92 13.39 -6.43
C GLU A 134 -54.45 13.14 -6.06
N PRO A 135 -54.07 13.18 -4.77
CA PRO A 135 -52.67 12.96 -4.40
C PRO A 135 -52.37 11.46 -4.51
N ALA A 136 -51.43 11.09 -5.38
CA ALA A 136 -50.88 9.75 -5.39
C ALA A 136 -50.27 9.46 -4.01
N ALA A 137 -50.85 8.51 -3.31
CA ALA A 137 -50.43 8.08 -1.99
C ALA A 137 -48.93 7.77 -1.96
N SER A 138 -48.19 8.46 -1.09
CA SER A 138 -46.84 8.09 -0.71
C SER A 138 -46.90 6.75 0.02
N GLN A 139 -46.60 5.66 -0.71
CA GLN A 139 -46.42 4.35 -0.11
C GLN A 139 -45.26 4.41 0.90
N PRO A 140 -45.39 3.74 2.06
CA PRO A 140 -44.33 3.68 3.05
C PRO A 140 -43.15 2.94 2.44
N TYR A 141 -42.03 3.63 2.27
CA TYR A 141 -40.77 3.02 1.85
C TYR A 141 -40.33 2.07 2.96
N ASP A 142 -40.49 0.78 2.72
CA ASP A 142 -40.06 -0.28 3.62
C ASP A 142 -38.52 -0.32 3.64
N ARG A 143 -37.98 -0.30 4.85
CA ARG A 143 -36.58 0.03 5.18
C ARG A 143 -35.57 -1.06 4.77
N ASN A 144 -36.00 -2.20 4.25
CA ASN A 144 -35.19 -3.42 4.27
C ASN A 144 -34.60 -3.91 2.95
N PHE A 145 -34.77 -3.22 1.82
CA PHE A 145 -34.03 -3.62 0.60
C PHE A 145 -33.87 -2.45 -0.36
N LEU A 146 -32.69 -1.82 -0.35
CA LEU A 146 -32.27 -1.02 -1.51
C LEU A 146 -31.70 -1.97 -2.57
N PRO A 147 -32.22 -1.98 -3.81
CA PRO A 147 -31.63 -2.76 -4.88
C PRO A 147 -30.21 -2.23 -5.16
N VAL A 148 -29.22 -3.10 -5.00
CA VAL A 148 -27.76 -2.83 -5.14
C VAL A 148 -27.37 -2.35 -6.56
N ASN A 149 -28.30 -2.37 -7.52
CA ASN A 149 -28.04 -2.11 -8.93
C ASN A 149 -27.98 -0.63 -9.37
N LEU A 150 -28.09 0.36 -8.46
CA LEU A 150 -28.06 1.79 -8.86
C LEU A 150 -26.87 2.59 -8.34
N LEU A 151 -25.93 1.96 -7.66
CA LEU A 151 -24.69 2.62 -7.22
C LEU A 151 -23.57 2.28 -8.21
N GLU A 152 -23.49 3.03 -9.31
CA GLU A 152 -22.19 3.15 -9.99
C GLU A 152 -21.19 3.75 -8.98
N PRO A 153 -20.00 3.16 -8.79
CA PRO A 153 -18.98 3.72 -7.92
C PRO A 153 -18.45 4.99 -8.57
N ASN A 154 -19.02 6.15 -8.24
CA ASN A 154 -18.47 7.41 -8.68
C ASN A 154 -17.24 7.73 -7.81
N HIS A 155 -16.07 7.28 -8.26
CA HIS A 155 -14.78 7.49 -7.60
C HIS A 155 -14.29 8.95 -7.60
N GLN A 156 -15.10 9.89 -8.09
CA GLN A 156 -14.67 11.28 -8.30
C GLN A 156 -14.59 12.14 -7.03
N TYR A 157 -14.98 11.61 -5.85
CA TYR A 157 -14.96 12.37 -4.59
C TYR A 157 -14.21 11.71 -3.43
N ALA A 158 -13.33 10.73 -3.67
CA ALA A 158 -12.48 10.23 -2.60
C ALA A 158 -11.49 11.34 -2.19
N ARG A 159 -11.80 12.07 -1.11
CA ARG A 159 -10.80 12.90 -0.42
C ARG A 159 -9.70 11.96 0.07
N GLN A 160 -8.44 12.40 0.03
CA GLN A 160 -7.30 11.61 0.52
C GLN A 160 -7.49 11.14 1.99
N ASP A 161 -8.33 11.83 2.76
CA ASP A 161 -8.70 11.47 4.15
C ASP A 161 -9.70 10.31 4.26
N ASP A 162 -10.32 9.87 3.15
CA ASP A 162 -11.28 8.75 3.12
C ASP A 162 -10.61 7.40 2.78
N GLN A 163 -9.28 7.36 2.65
CA GLN A 163 -8.61 6.09 2.33
C GLN A 163 -8.45 5.21 3.57
N PRO A 164 -8.91 3.94 3.49
CA PRO A 164 -8.77 3.04 4.60
C PRO A 164 -7.31 2.70 4.91
N PRO A 165 -6.94 2.50 6.19
CA PRO A 165 -5.57 2.17 6.60
C PRO A 165 -4.96 0.98 5.83
N LEU A 166 -5.76 -0.04 5.53
CA LEU A 166 -5.30 -1.20 4.76
C LEU A 166 -4.92 -0.82 3.32
N GLN A 167 -5.69 0.06 2.68
CA GLN A 167 -5.44 0.53 1.31
C GLN A 167 -4.10 1.28 1.23
N LEU A 168 -3.79 2.09 2.24
CA LEU A 168 -2.57 2.90 2.28
C LEU A 168 -1.32 2.01 2.42
N VAL A 169 -1.38 0.97 3.25
CA VAL A 169 -0.25 0.03 3.44
C VAL A 169 -0.03 -0.85 2.21
N ILE A 170 -1.10 -1.30 1.54
CA ILE A 170 -1.00 -2.05 0.27
C ILE A 170 -0.35 -1.17 -0.81
N ALA A 171 -0.77 0.10 -0.93
CA ALA A 171 -0.16 1.05 -1.84
C ALA A 171 1.33 1.31 -1.54
N ALA A 172 1.70 1.41 -0.26
CA ALA A 172 3.10 1.55 0.15
C ALA A 172 3.92 0.28 -0.15
N SER A 173 3.38 -0.90 0.17
CA SER A 173 4.07 -2.19 -0.01
C SER A 173 4.29 -2.52 -1.48
N THR A 174 3.30 -2.26 -2.33
CA THR A 174 3.44 -2.41 -3.79
C THR A 174 4.49 -1.45 -4.36
N SER A 175 4.56 -0.22 -3.86
CA SER A 175 5.62 0.73 -4.23
C SER A 175 7.02 0.21 -3.88
N GLU A 176 7.21 -0.37 -2.69
CA GLU A 176 8.50 -0.94 -2.28
C GLU A 176 8.88 -2.18 -3.09
N ILE A 177 7.92 -3.06 -3.37
CA ILE A 177 8.13 -4.24 -4.22
C ILE A 177 8.55 -3.81 -5.64
N CYS A 178 7.88 -2.82 -6.23
CA CYS A 178 8.24 -2.27 -7.54
C CYS A 178 9.66 -1.67 -7.55
N LYS A 179 10.06 -0.97 -6.49
CA LYS A 179 11.43 -0.44 -6.33
C LYS A 179 12.46 -1.57 -6.23
N SER A 180 12.15 -2.62 -5.46
CA SER A 180 13.04 -3.77 -5.27
C SER A 180 13.21 -4.60 -6.56
N LEU A 181 12.13 -4.84 -7.30
CA LEU A 181 12.16 -5.49 -8.62
C LEU A 181 12.96 -4.69 -9.65
N SER A 182 12.79 -3.37 -9.68
CA SER A 182 13.55 -2.47 -10.56
C SER A 182 15.06 -2.51 -10.27
N ALA A 183 15.44 -2.50 -8.98
CA ALA A 183 16.83 -2.64 -8.56
C ALA A 183 17.43 -4.01 -8.94
N THR A 184 16.64 -5.07 -8.91
CA THR A 184 17.08 -6.43 -9.24
C THR A 184 17.27 -6.62 -10.76
N LEU A 185 16.39 -6.02 -11.57
CA LEU A 185 16.51 -6.03 -13.04
C LEU A 185 17.72 -5.23 -13.54
N HIS A 186 18.04 -4.11 -12.91
CA HIS A 186 19.23 -3.32 -13.24
C HIS A 186 20.56 -4.01 -12.90
N LEU A 187 20.57 -4.98 -11.98
CA LEU A 187 21.76 -5.78 -11.66
C LEU A 187 21.98 -6.97 -12.62
N SER A 188 21.02 -7.23 -13.51
CA SER A 188 21.01 -8.39 -14.41
C SER A 188 21.32 -8.03 -15.88
N ALA A 189 21.65 -6.77 -16.18
CA ALA A 189 22.04 -6.24 -17.49
C ALA A 189 23.45 -5.64 -17.41
#